data_AF-A0A7S2EN06-F1
#
_entry.id   AF-A0A7S2EN06-F1
#
_cell.length_a   1.000
_cell.length_b   1.000
_cell.length_c   1.000
_cell.angle_alpha   90.00
_cell.angle_beta   90.00
_cell.angle_gamma   90.00
#
_symmetry.space_group_name_H-M   'P 1'
#
loop_
_entity.id
_entity.type
_entity.pdbx_description
1 polymer ?
#
loop_
_entity_poly.entity_id
_entity_poly.type
_entity_poly.pdbx_seq_one_letter_code
_entity_poly.pdbx_strand_id
1 'polypeptide(L)'
;FGSVKALLENDALPHIISGTSAGSAIGALLCTRTDEELKEQLDPEVLADKLLCFGRPWKERIKSLWKSGCMFDGEEWLSLIKWFTCGDLTFEEAYRKTGRVLCITLSATTKKAPPVLLNYVTAPDVVIASAIIASAAVPG
;
A
#
# COMPACT_ATOMS: atom_id res chain seq x y z
N PHE A 1 -12.75 -2.40 -1.27
CA PHE A 1 -12.48 -2.65 -2.70
C PHE A 1 -13.69 -2.43 -3.61
N GLY A 2 -14.94 -2.67 -3.19
CA GLY A 2 -16.13 -2.43 -4.02
C GLY A 2 -16.22 -1.02 -4.64
N SER A 3 -15.94 0.04 -3.86
CA SER A 3 -15.94 1.42 -4.38
C SER A 3 -14.87 1.67 -5.44
N VAL A 4 -13.70 1.04 -5.31
CA VAL A 4 -12.59 1.18 -6.27
C VAL A 4 -12.92 0.47 -7.58
N LYS A 5 -13.49 -0.74 -7.51
CA LYS A 5 -13.93 -1.49 -8.68
C LYS A 5 -15.02 -0.72 -9.44
N ALA A 6 -16.00 -0.16 -8.73
CA ALA A 6 -17.04 0.66 -9.37
C ALA A 6 -16.47 1.90 -10.09
N LEU A 7 -15.48 2.58 -9.49
CA LEU A 7 -14.82 3.72 -10.13
C LEU A 7 -14.02 3.30 -11.37
N LEU A 8 -13.35 2.15 -11.32
CA LEU A 8 -12.62 1.59 -12.47
C LEU A 8 -13.56 1.19 -13.62
N GLU A 9 -14.70 0.58 -13.31
CA GLU A 9 -15.70 0.14 -14.30
C GLU A 9 -16.41 1.31 -15.00
N ASN A 10 -16.40 2.50 -14.40
CA ASN A 10 -17.01 3.72 -14.95
C ASN A 10 -15.96 4.72 -15.46
N ASP A 11 -14.70 4.30 -15.65
CA ASP A 11 -13.59 5.15 -16.11
C ASP A 11 -13.45 6.45 -15.28
N ALA A 12 -13.75 6.35 -13.98
CA ALA A 12 -13.85 7.48 -13.04
C ALA A 12 -12.79 7.39 -11.94
N LEU A 13 -11.72 6.61 -12.15
CA LEU A 13 -10.62 6.54 -11.18
C LEU A 13 -9.90 7.89 -11.08
N PRO A 14 -9.65 8.38 -9.85
CA PRO A 14 -8.98 9.65 -9.67
C PRO A 14 -7.51 9.59 -10.10
N HIS A 15 -7.03 10.68 -10.72
CA HIS A 15 -5.62 10.83 -11.09
C HIS A 15 -4.68 11.03 -9.89
N ILE A 16 -5.21 11.45 -8.74
CA ILE A 16 -4.43 11.66 -7.50
C ILE A 16 -5.03 10.78 -6.41
N ILE A 17 -4.20 9.92 -5.84
CA ILE A 17 -4.61 8.97 -4.80
C ILE A 17 -3.71 9.19 -3.59
N SER A 18 -4.32 9.48 -2.44
CA SER A 18 -3.63 9.68 -1.18
C SER A 18 -3.97 8.57 -0.19
N GLY A 19 -2.95 8.04 0.49
CA GLY A 19 -3.11 6.97 1.46
C GLY A 19 -2.12 7.05 2.62
N THR A 20 -2.52 6.47 3.75
CA THR A 20 -1.70 6.36 4.98
C THR A 20 -1.84 4.94 5.52
N SER A 21 -0.76 4.35 6.02
CA SER A 21 -0.76 2.98 6.57
C SER A 21 -1.41 1.98 5.59
N ALA A 22 -2.41 1.19 5.98
CA ALA A 22 -3.12 0.28 5.07
C ALA A 22 -3.71 0.96 3.81
N GLY A 23 -4.13 2.23 3.91
CA GLY A 23 -4.61 3.00 2.77
C GLY A 23 -3.52 3.30 1.73
N SER A 24 -2.25 3.37 2.16
CA SER A 24 -1.12 3.57 1.25
C SER A 24 -0.82 2.33 0.40
N ALA A 25 -1.05 1.12 0.92
CA ALA A 25 -0.97 -0.12 0.15
C ALA A 25 -2.06 -0.22 -0.93
N ILE A 26 -3.30 0.18 -0.60
CA ILE A 26 -4.40 0.26 -1.58
C ILE A 26 -4.10 1.34 -2.62
N GLY A 27 -3.60 2.51 -2.20
CA GLY A 27 -3.20 3.56 -3.12
C GLY A 27 -2.09 3.10 -4.07
N ALA A 28 -1.11 2.37 -3.57
CA ALA A 28 -0.03 1.80 -4.38
C ALA A 28 -0.55 0.76 -5.38
N LEU A 29 -1.51 -0.10 -5.00
CA LEU A 29 -2.16 -1.02 -5.95
C LEU A 29 -2.66 -0.27 -7.18
N LEU A 30 -3.35 0.85 -6.94
CA LEU A 30 -3.97 1.66 -7.99
C LEU A 30 -2.95 2.45 -8.81
N CYS A 31 -1.93 3.02 -8.19
CA CYS A 31 -0.96 3.87 -8.90
C CYS A 31 0.19 3.10 -9.57
N THR A 32 0.35 1.79 -9.32
CA THR A 32 1.46 0.98 -9.89
C THR A 32 1.02 0.08 -11.04
N ARG A 33 -0.28 0.01 -11.30
CA ARG A 33 -0.87 -0.86 -12.32
C ARG A 33 -1.64 -0.06 -13.34
N THR A 34 -1.77 -0.54 -14.58
CA THR A 34 -2.69 0.03 -15.58
C THR A 34 -4.13 -0.36 -15.25
N ASP A 35 -5.10 0.24 -15.94
CA ASP A 35 -6.51 -0.06 -15.71
C ASP A 35 -6.88 -1.49 -16.12
N GLU A 36 -6.21 -2.04 -17.15
CA GLU A 36 -6.33 -3.44 -17.56
C GLU A 36 -5.77 -4.37 -16.47
N GLU A 37 -4.56 -4.10 -15.99
CA GLU A 37 -3.95 -4.86 -14.89
C GLU A 37 -4.84 -4.79 -13.63
N LEU A 38 -5.46 -3.64 -13.33
CA LEU A 38 -6.36 -3.50 -12.19
C LEU A 38 -7.63 -4.31 -12.33
N LYS A 39 -8.20 -4.43 -13.53
CA LYS A 39 -9.41 -5.25 -13.77
C LYS A 39 -9.15 -6.72 -13.42
N GLU A 40 -7.97 -7.24 -13.73
CA GLU A 40 -7.56 -8.60 -13.37
C GLU A 40 -7.27 -8.74 -11.88
N GLN A 41 -6.57 -7.77 -11.28
CA GLN A 41 -6.10 -7.88 -9.89
C GLN A 41 -7.19 -7.55 -8.85
N LEU A 42 -8.24 -6.82 -9.24
CA LEU A 42 -9.41 -6.55 -8.41
C LEU A 42 -10.50 -7.64 -8.54
N ASP A 43 -10.21 -8.72 -9.27
CA ASP A 43 -11.07 -9.91 -9.27
C ASP A 43 -11.20 -10.44 -7.82
N PRO A 44 -12.44 -10.71 -7.34
CA PRO A 44 -12.66 -11.21 -6.00
C PRO A 44 -11.84 -12.45 -5.63
N GLU A 45 -11.56 -13.35 -6.58
CA GLU A 45 -10.80 -14.58 -6.32
C GLU A 45 -9.32 -14.28 -6.03
N VAL A 46 -8.72 -13.37 -6.80
CA VAL A 46 -7.32 -12.93 -6.61
C VAL A 46 -7.19 -12.09 -5.34
N LEU A 47 -8.15 -11.19 -5.14
CA LEU A 47 -8.12 -10.23 -4.04
C LEU A 47 -8.42 -10.89 -2.69
N ALA A 48 -9.27 -11.91 -2.64
CA ALA A 48 -9.59 -12.64 -1.42
C ALA A 48 -8.33 -13.26 -0.80
N ASP A 49 -7.48 -13.91 -1.60
CA ASP A 49 -6.22 -14.51 -1.15
C ASP A 49 -5.29 -13.48 -0.47
N LYS A 50 -5.20 -12.27 -1.04
CA LYS A 50 -4.36 -11.18 -0.50
C LYS A 50 -5.00 -10.48 0.70
N LEU A 51 -6.33 -10.45 0.79
CA LEU A 51 -7.07 -9.90 1.93
C LEU A 51 -7.06 -10.82 3.15
N LEU A 52 -6.87 -12.13 2.98
CA LEU A 52 -6.84 -13.11 4.09
C LEU A 52 -5.76 -12.80 5.13
N CYS A 53 -4.67 -12.10 4.76
CA CYS A 53 -3.66 -11.65 5.73
C CYS A 53 -4.24 -10.63 6.74
N PHE A 54 -5.19 -9.78 6.31
CA PHE A 54 -5.94 -8.87 7.17
C PHE A 54 -7.02 -9.61 7.97
N GLY A 55 -7.39 -10.82 7.55
CA GLY A 55 -8.40 -11.69 8.16
C GLY A 55 -7.90 -12.67 9.24
N ARG A 56 -6.58 -12.81 9.48
CA ARG A 56 -6.11 -13.68 10.59
C ARG A 56 -6.78 -13.26 11.92
N PRO A 57 -7.39 -14.19 12.67
CA PRO A 57 -8.05 -13.87 13.93
C PRO A 57 -7.09 -13.14 14.88
N TRP A 58 -7.59 -12.11 15.58
CA TRP A 58 -6.80 -11.36 16.56
C TRP A 58 -6.09 -12.27 17.58
N LYS A 59 -6.69 -13.40 17.93
CA LYS A 59 -6.09 -14.43 18.81
C LYS A 59 -4.79 -15.01 18.26
N GLU A 60 -4.73 -15.30 16.96
CA GLU A 60 -3.51 -15.83 16.33
C GLU A 60 -2.42 -14.77 16.22
N ARG A 61 -2.81 -13.52 15.94
CA ARG A 61 -1.89 -12.38 15.92
C ARG A 61 -1.27 -12.12 17.29
N ILE A 62 -2.07 -12.14 18.36
CA ILE A 62 -1.60 -11.98 19.74
C ILE A 62 -0.70 -13.16 20.14
N LYS A 63 -1.05 -14.38 19.72
CA LYS A 63 -0.25 -15.58 20.00
C LYS A 63 1.09 -15.56 19.27
N SER A 64 1.15 -15.09 18.02
CA SER A 64 2.41 -14.83 17.30
C SER A 64 3.20 -13.72 17.96
N LEU A 65 2.58 -12.58 18.31
CA LEU A 65 3.24 -11.51 19.06
C LEU A 65 3.92 -12.00 20.35
N TRP A 66 3.24 -12.88 21.10
CA TRP A 66 3.76 -13.43 22.35
C TRP A 66 4.86 -14.49 22.15
N LYS A 67 4.90 -15.16 20.99
CA LYS A 67 5.92 -16.19 20.68
C LYS A 67 7.14 -15.65 19.94
N SER A 68 6.94 -14.78 18.96
CA SER A 68 7.98 -14.30 18.04
C SER A 68 8.27 -12.79 18.17
N GLY A 69 7.50 -12.06 18.98
CA GLY A 69 7.64 -10.60 19.10
C GLY A 69 7.07 -9.81 17.91
N CYS A 70 6.64 -10.48 16.83
CA CYS A 70 6.14 -9.85 15.61
C CYS A 70 4.70 -10.31 15.27
N MET A 71 3.84 -9.37 14.88
CA MET A 71 2.45 -9.64 14.51
C MET A 71 2.31 -10.37 13.15
N PHE A 72 3.30 -10.19 12.27
CA PHE A 72 3.42 -10.80 10.95
C PHE A 72 4.85 -11.31 10.77
N ASP A 73 5.03 -12.40 10.03
CA ASP A 73 6.36 -12.80 9.58
C ASP A 73 6.89 -11.73 8.62
N GLY A 74 8.12 -11.26 8.82
CA GLY A 74 8.68 -10.13 8.08
C GLY A 74 8.75 -10.41 6.57
N GLU A 75 8.99 -11.68 6.20
CA GLU A 75 9.04 -12.11 4.81
C GLU A 75 7.65 -12.20 4.16
N GLU A 76 6.63 -12.72 4.87
CA GLU A 76 5.24 -12.72 4.38
C GLU A 76 4.75 -11.29 4.15
N TRP A 77 5.03 -10.39 5.10
CA TRP A 77 4.63 -8.99 5.03
C TRP A 77 5.33 -8.25 3.88
N LEU A 78 6.64 -8.46 3.71
CA LEU A 78 7.39 -7.87 2.60
C LEU A 78 6.90 -8.39 1.25
N SER A 79 6.65 -9.69 1.13
CA SER A 79 6.12 -10.30 -0.10
C SER A 79 4.75 -9.74 -0.47
N LEU A 80 3.90 -9.51 0.53
CA LEU A 80 2.61 -8.88 0.35
C LEU A 80 2.74 -7.43 -0.10
N ILE A 81 3.58 -6.63 0.55
CA ILE A 81 3.80 -5.24 0.16
C ILE A 81 4.34 -5.17 -1.26
N LYS A 82 5.33 -6.01 -1.61
CA LYS A 82 5.86 -6.09 -2.97
C LYS A 82 4.78 -6.46 -3.98
N TRP A 83 3.82 -7.31 -3.62
CA TRP A 83 2.66 -7.52 -4.48
C TRP A 83 1.85 -6.22 -4.65
N PHE A 84 1.49 -5.52 -3.58
CA PHE A 84 0.76 -4.25 -3.67
C PHE A 84 1.50 -3.18 -4.49
N THR A 85 2.83 -3.12 -4.42
CA THR A 85 3.65 -2.10 -5.08
C THR A 85 4.19 -2.48 -6.46
N CYS A 86 3.81 -3.65 -6.99
CA CYS A 86 4.36 -4.18 -8.23
C CYS A 86 5.89 -4.31 -8.18
N GLY A 87 6.39 -4.93 -7.11
CA GLY A 87 7.81 -5.09 -6.83
C GLY A 87 8.40 -3.86 -6.15
N ASP A 88 9.57 -3.43 -6.62
CA ASP A 88 10.37 -2.36 -6.00
C ASP A 88 10.24 -1.03 -6.78
N LEU A 89 9.08 -0.77 -7.39
CA LEU A 89 8.84 0.47 -8.12
C LEU A 89 9.02 1.72 -7.24
N THR A 90 9.62 2.73 -7.84
CA THR A 90 9.73 4.08 -7.29
C THR A 90 8.48 4.91 -7.60
N PHE A 91 8.32 6.05 -6.92
CA PHE A 91 7.21 6.97 -7.19
C PHE A 91 7.25 7.52 -8.61
N GLU A 92 8.44 7.82 -9.13
CA GLU A 92 8.58 8.31 -10.50
C GLU A 92 8.21 7.24 -11.54
N GLU A 93 8.68 6.01 -11.36
CA GLU A 93 8.38 4.91 -12.29
C GLU A 93 6.88 4.58 -12.31
N ALA A 94 6.24 4.55 -11.14
CA ALA A 94 4.80 4.33 -11.04
C ALA A 94 4.00 5.44 -11.73
N TYR A 95 4.41 6.71 -11.55
CA TYR A 95 3.80 7.84 -12.24
C TYR A 95 4.00 7.77 -13.76
N ARG A 96 5.21 7.45 -14.22
CA ARG A 96 5.49 7.29 -15.67
C ARG A 96 4.71 6.14 -16.29
N LYS A 97 4.50 5.04 -15.55
CA LYS A 97 3.76 3.87 -16.02
C LYS A 97 2.25 4.15 -16.15
N THR A 98 1.66 4.87 -15.20
CA THR A 98 0.19 4.95 -15.07
C THR A 98 -0.40 6.34 -15.25
N GLY A 99 0.41 7.40 -15.16
CA GLY A 99 -0.03 8.78 -15.10
C GLY A 99 -0.71 9.18 -13.79
N ARG A 100 -0.78 8.28 -12.79
CA ARG A 100 -1.43 8.53 -11.49
C ARG A 100 -0.44 8.96 -10.42
N VAL A 101 -0.82 9.98 -9.67
CA VAL A 101 -0.03 10.53 -8.57
C VAL A 101 -0.37 9.76 -7.30
N LEU A 102 0.63 9.03 -6.77
CA LEU A 102 0.55 8.43 -5.44
C LEU A 102 1.09 9.38 -4.38
N CYS A 103 0.29 9.62 -3.35
CA CYS A 103 0.64 10.43 -2.19
C CYS A 103 0.64 9.56 -0.92
N ILE A 104 1.79 9.40 -0.28
CA ILE A 104 1.93 8.69 1.00
C ILE A 104 2.34 9.66 2.08
N THR A 105 1.60 9.67 3.19
CA THR A 105 1.94 10.50 4.35
C THR A 105 2.62 9.67 5.44
N LEU A 106 3.67 10.26 6.02
CA LEU A 106 4.40 9.71 7.16
C LEU A 106 4.18 10.61 8.38
N SER A 107 3.76 10.00 9.49
CA SER A 107 3.67 10.67 10.78
C SER A 107 5.06 10.80 11.38
N ALA A 108 5.44 12.01 11.79
CA ALA A 108 6.73 12.22 12.44
C ALA A 108 6.74 11.62 13.85
N THR A 109 7.88 11.05 14.25
CA THR A 109 8.08 10.42 15.58
C THR A 109 8.21 11.44 16.72
N THR A 110 8.44 12.72 16.42
CA THR A 110 8.53 13.80 17.42
C THR A 110 7.24 14.62 17.45
N LYS A 111 6.72 14.90 18.65
CA LYS A 111 5.43 15.62 18.90
C LYS A 111 5.27 17.00 18.22
N LYS A 112 6.31 17.55 17.59
CA LYS A 112 6.34 18.89 16.98
C LYS A 112 6.77 18.91 15.50
N ALA A 113 7.15 17.78 14.92
CA ALA A 113 7.58 17.76 13.52
C ALA A 113 6.36 17.65 12.59
N PRO A 114 6.33 18.39 11.47
CA PRO A 114 5.24 18.30 10.50
C PRO A 114 5.25 16.93 9.81
N PRO A 115 4.08 16.42 9.38
CA PRO A 115 3.99 15.19 8.60
C PRO A 115 4.74 15.33 7.27
N VAL A 116 5.38 14.25 6.83
CA VAL A 116 6.12 14.23 5.55
C VAL A 116 5.21 13.62 4.48
N LEU A 117 5.07 14.31 3.35
CA LEU A 117 4.33 13.82 2.18
C LEU A 117 5.32 13.33 1.11
N LEU A 118 5.20 12.07 0.73
CA LEU A 118 6.00 11.42 -0.31
C LEU A 118 5.16 11.24 -1.57
N ASN A 119 5.66 11.71 -2.71
CA ASN A 119 5.13 11.47 -4.04
C ASN A 119 6.23 11.60 -5.10
N TYR A 120 5.88 11.49 -6.38
CA TYR A 120 6.85 11.57 -7.49
C TYR A 120 7.56 12.92 -7.61
N VAL A 121 7.02 14.00 -7.02
CA VAL A 121 7.62 15.34 -7.03
C VAL A 121 8.58 15.52 -5.85
N THR A 122 8.16 15.11 -4.65
CA THR A 122 8.93 15.33 -3.42
C THR A 122 9.95 14.23 -3.14
N ALA A 123 9.74 13.03 -3.69
CA ALA A 123 10.54 11.84 -3.42
C ALA A 123 10.52 10.86 -4.62
N PRO A 124 10.96 11.27 -5.83
CA PRO A 124 10.86 10.48 -7.06
C PRO A 124 11.52 9.10 -6.96
N ASP A 125 12.74 9.05 -6.40
CA ASP A 125 13.58 7.84 -6.34
C ASP A 125 13.24 6.91 -5.16
N VAL A 126 12.25 7.26 -4.34
CA VAL A 126 11.88 6.43 -3.18
C VAL A 126 11.05 5.24 -3.64
N VAL A 127 11.49 4.04 -3.25
CA VAL A 127 10.74 2.80 -3.47
C VAL A 127 9.44 2.83 -2.65
N ILE A 128 8.30 2.64 -3.32
CA ILE A 128 6.97 2.76 -2.72
C ILE A 128 6.80 1.79 -1.55
N ALA A 129 7.34 0.57 -1.67
CA ALA A 129 7.29 -0.44 -0.60
C ALA A 129 7.92 0.08 0.70
N SER A 130 9.06 0.76 0.61
CA SER A 130 9.74 1.35 1.77
C SER A 130 8.91 2.45 2.43
N ALA A 131 8.25 3.29 1.61
CA ALA A 131 7.37 4.35 2.09
C ALA A 131 6.13 3.79 2.82
N ILE A 132 5.54 2.70 2.31
CA ILE A 132 4.42 2.01 2.98
C ILE A 132 4.86 1.43 4.32
N ILE A 133 6.01 0.75 4.38
CA ILE A 133 6.55 0.19 5.62
C ILE A 133 6.76 1.30 6.65
N ALA A 134 7.37 2.42 6.24
CA ALA A 134 7.57 3.58 7.12
C ALA A 134 6.23 4.20 7.57
N SER A 135 5.22 4.25 6.70
CA SER A 135 3.89 4.79 7.00
C SER A 135 3.08 3.89 7.95
N ALA A 136 3.31 2.57 7.88
CA ALA A 136 2.63 1.57 8.70
C ALA A 136 3.35 1.28 10.03
N ALA A 137 4.57 1.77 10.22
CA ALA A 137 5.31 1.61 11.47
C ALA A 137 4.60 2.36 12.61
N VAL A 138 4.10 1.61 13.60
CA VAL A 138 3.57 2.18 14.84
C VAL A 138 4.76 2.64 15.70
N PRO A 139 4.73 3.84 16.29
CA PRO A 139 5.78 4.28 17.21
C PRO A 139 5.93 3.27 18.36
N GLY A 140 7.14 2.77 18.56
CA GLY A 140 7.53 1.98 19.74
C GLY A 140 7.84 2.87 20.94
#